data_AF-A0A1A8H364-F1
#
_entry.id   AF-A0A1A8H364-F1
#
_cell.length_a   1.000
_cell.length_b   1.000
_cell.length_c   1.000
_cell.angle_alpha   90.00
_cell.angle_beta   90.00
_cell.angle_gamma   90.00
#
_symmetry.space_group_name_H-M   'P 1'
#
loop_
_entity.id
_entity.type
_entity.pdbx_description
1 polymer ?
#
loop_
_entity_poly.entity_id
_entity_poly.type
_entity_poly.pdbx_seq_one_letter_code
_entity_poly.pdbx_strand_id
1 'polypeptide(L)'
;TIQGLRNQVSVTELVDANLISKSDVDQLNQGKLTSKDIEDRLRSYLRGSTCIAGVYDEAHDKVKTIYQAMKDGLLRCGTTLELLEAQAASGFVIDPVNDLFLTVAEAYNRRLFGPEFKDKLLSAEKAVTGYKMPGTDTIISLFQAIEKGLVEKGHGIRLLEAQIASGGIID
;
A
#
# COMPACT_ATOMS: atom_id res chain seq x y z
N THR A 1 -2.05 -18.56 -9.49
CA THR A 1 -1.53 -17.46 -8.66
C THR A 1 -2.62 -16.41 -8.52
N ILE A 2 -2.47 -15.51 -7.57
CA ILE A 2 -3.37 -14.41 -7.25
C ILE A 2 -2.58 -13.11 -7.31
N GLN A 3 -3.18 -12.01 -7.77
CA GLN A 3 -2.47 -10.73 -7.81
C GLN A 3 -2.31 -10.11 -6.42
N GLY A 4 -1.08 -9.97 -5.94
CA GLY A 4 -0.72 -9.24 -4.72
C GLY A 4 -0.42 -7.76 -4.97
N LEU A 5 0.23 -7.10 -4.00
CA LEU A 5 0.53 -5.66 -4.06
C LEU A 5 1.45 -5.27 -5.21
N ARG A 6 2.48 -6.08 -5.49
CA ARG A 6 3.45 -5.85 -6.57
C ARG A 6 3.69 -7.07 -7.45
N ASN A 7 3.49 -8.27 -6.91
CA ASN A 7 3.79 -9.53 -7.57
C ASN A 7 2.59 -10.47 -7.53
N GLN A 8 2.65 -11.52 -8.35
CA GLN A 8 1.72 -12.65 -8.28
C GLN A 8 2.11 -13.54 -7.09
N VAL A 9 1.14 -13.84 -6.23
CA VAL A 9 1.28 -14.70 -5.05
C VAL A 9 0.76 -16.10 -5.40
N SER A 10 1.51 -17.14 -5.05
CA SER A 10 1.08 -18.52 -5.24
C SER A 10 0.01 -18.92 -4.23
N VAL A 11 -0.80 -19.92 -4.59
CA VAL A 11 -1.84 -20.45 -3.69
C VAL A 11 -1.20 -21.08 -2.44
N THR A 12 -0.01 -21.68 -2.59
CA THR A 12 0.74 -22.25 -1.47
C THR A 12 1.17 -21.19 -0.46
N GLU A 13 1.70 -20.05 -0.92
CA GLU A 13 2.07 -18.94 -0.03
C GLU A 13 0.85 -18.40 0.74
N LEU A 14 -0.33 -18.34 0.11
CA LEU A 14 -1.56 -17.96 0.80
C LEU A 14 -1.99 -18.96 1.88
N VAL A 15 -1.71 -20.26 1.68
CA VAL A 15 -1.94 -21.30 2.71
C VAL A 15 -0.94 -21.16 3.85
N ASP A 16 0.34 -20.96 3.53
CA ASP A 16 1.41 -20.81 4.52
C ASP A 16 1.19 -19.55 5.38
N ALA A 17 0.65 -18.48 4.78
CA ALA A 17 0.21 -17.27 5.46
C ALA A 17 -1.13 -17.40 6.22
N ASN A 18 -1.76 -18.58 6.21
CA ASN A 18 -3.09 -18.86 6.78
C ASN A 18 -4.22 -17.95 6.26
N LEU A 19 -4.07 -17.41 5.05
CA LEU A 19 -5.10 -16.58 4.40
C LEU A 19 -6.19 -17.44 3.74
N ILE A 20 -5.83 -18.66 3.32
CA ILE A 20 -6.75 -19.67 2.80
C ILE A 20 -6.39 -21.05 3.38
N SER A 21 -7.36 -21.96 3.38
CA SER A 21 -7.18 -23.32 3.87
C SER A 21 -6.78 -24.30 2.76
N LYS A 22 -6.25 -25.47 3.13
CA LYS A 22 -6.02 -26.57 2.17
C LYS A 22 -7.31 -27.00 1.46
N SER A 23 -8.46 -26.91 2.13
CA SER A 23 -9.76 -27.21 1.52
C SER A 23 -10.13 -26.21 0.43
N ASP A 24 -9.75 -24.93 0.56
CA ASP A 24 -9.95 -23.93 -0.49
C ASP A 24 -9.13 -24.29 -1.75
N VAL A 25 -7.92 -24.83 -1.56
CA VAL A 25 -7.07 -25.32 -2.67
C VAL A 25 -7.70 -26.51 -3.38
N ASP A 26 -8.26 -27.46 -2.62
CA ASP A 26 -8.98 -28.60 -3.21
C ASP A 26 -10.19 -28.14 -4.03
N GLN A 27 -10.93 -27.12 -3.54
CA GLN A 27 -12.07 -26.55 -4.25
C GLN A 27 -11.67 -25.76 -5.50
N LEU A 28 -10.52 -25.06 -5.49
CA LEU A 28 -9.92 -24.47 -6.69
C LEU A 28 -9.60 -25.54 -7.73
N ASN A 29 -8.94 -26.63 -7.32
CA ASN A 29 -8.57 -27.73 -8.21
C ASN A 29 -9.79 -28.45 -8.80
N GLN A 30 -10.90 -28.49 -8.05
CA GLN A 30 -12.18 -29.04 -8.50
C GLN A 30 -13.01 -28.04 -9.32
N GLY A 31 -12.56 -26.80 -9.50
CA GLY A 31 -13.28 -25.75 -10.22
C GLY A 31 -14.53 -25.20 -9.50
N LYS A 32 -14.69 -25.48 -8.20
CA LYS A 32 -15.80 -24.98 -7.37
C LYS A 32 -15.55 -23.57 -6.86
N LEU A 33 -14.29 -23.21 -6.71
CA LEU A 33 -13.80 -21.87 -6.39
C LEU A 33 -12.98 -21.38 -7.57
N THR A 34 -13.03 -20.08 -7.84
CA THR A 34 -12.18 -19.42 -8.82
C THR A 34 -11.12 -18.56 -8.14
N SER A 35 -10.05 -18.23 -8.87
CA SER A 35 -9.06 -17.24 -8.39
C SER A 35 -9.72 -15.92 -8.01
N LYS A 36 -10.76 -15.51 -8.73
CA LYS A 36 -11.49 -14.27 -8.47
C LYS A 36 -12.23 -14.31 -7.14
N ASP A 37 -12.85 -15.45 -6.79
CA ASP A 37 -13.52 -15.60 -5.50
C ASP A 37 -12.54 -15.48 -4.32
N ILE A 38 -11.31 -15.98 -4.51
CA ILE A 38 -10.23 -15.80 -3.53
C ILE A 38 -9.77 -14.34 -3.48
N GLU A 39 -9.57 -13.69 -4.63
CA GLU A 39 -9.24 -12.27 -4.69
C GLU A 39 -10.28 -11.40 -3.97
N ASP A 40 -11.57 -11.68 -4.18
CA ASP A 40 -12.67 -10.96 -3.56
C ASP A 40 -12.72 -11.21 -2.04
N ARG A 41 -12.47 -12.46 -1.58
CA ARG A 41 -12.34 -12.78 -0.15
C ARG A 41 -11.15 -12.09 0.51
N LEU A 42 -10.03 -12.02 -0.19
CA LEU A 42 -8.78 -11.44 0.29
C LEU A 42 -8.66 -9.95 -0.05
N ARG A 43 -9.75 -9.33 -0.53
CA ARG A 43 -9.73 -7.96 -1.03
C ARG A 43 -9.15 -6.99 -0.01
N SER A 44 -9.49 -7.11 1.28
CA SER A 44 -8.95 -6.25 2.35
C SER A 44 -7.43 -6.33 2.51
N TYR A 45 -6.80 -7.44 2.12
CA TYR A 45 -5.35 -7.64 2.19
C TYR A 45 -4.64 -7.27 0.88
N LEU A 46 -5.32 -7.40 -0.27
CA LEU A 46 -4.68 -7.33 -1.58
C LEU A 46 -4.95 -6.03 -2.35
N ARG A 47 -6.14 -5.43 -2.24
CA ARG A 47 -6.53 -4.25 -3.06
C ARG A 47 -7.49 -3.25 -2.42
N GLY A 48 -8.30 -3.66 -1.44
CA GLY A 48 -9.30 -2.83 -0.77
C GLY A 48 -8.75 -2.12 0.46
N SER A 49 -7.64 -1.40 0.29
CA SER A 49 -6.96 -0.71 1.40
C SER A 49 -7.95 0.15 2.19
N THR A 50 -7.98 -0.02 3.51
CA THR A 50 -8.76 0.84 4.43
C THR A 50 -8.02 2.14 4.77
N CYS A 51 -6.94 2.47 4.05
CA CYS A 51 -6.19 3.68 4.29
C CYS A 51 -7.00 4.93 3.88
N ILE A 52 -6.58 6.08 4.40
CA ILE A 52 -7.22 7.36 4.10
C ILE A 52 -6.96 7.69 2.63
N ALA A 53 -7.97 7.51 1.78
CA ALA A 53 -7.86 7.66 0.32
C ALA A 53 -7.80 9.13 -0.14
N GLY A 54 -8.43 10.05 0.60
CA GLY A 54 -8.60 11.44 0.21
C GLY A 54 -9.32 12.26 1.26
N VAL A 55 -9.81 13.42 0.84
CA VAL A 55 -10.58 14.35 1.67
C VAL A 55 -11.93 14.59 1.02
N TYR A 56 -13.00 14.57 1.81
CA TYR A 56 -14.30 15.02 1.38
C TYR A 56 -14.48 16.49 1.78
N ASP A 57 -14.63 17.37 0.80
CA ASP A 57 -14.85 18.80 0.98
C ASP A 57 -16.37 19.05 1.11
N GLU A 58 -16.84 19.12 2.35
CA GLU A 58 -18.26 19.31 2.67
C GLU A 58 -18.84 20.60 2.09
N ALA A 59 -18.04 21.67 2.00
CA ALA A 59 -18.51 22.96 1.50
C ALA A 59 -18.87 22.92 0.02
N HIS A 60 -18.27 21.99 -0.74
CA HIS A 60 -18.46 21.83 -2.17
C HIS A 60 -19.04 20.47 -2.57
N ASP A 61 -19.42 19.64 -1.58
CA ASP A 61 -19.93 18.28 -1.76
C ASP A 61 -19.06 17.45 -2.72
N LYS A 62 -17.74 17.44 -2.49
CA LYS A 62 -16.79 16.86 -3.44
C LYS A 62 -15.66 16.07 -2.78
N VAL A 63 -15.45 14.85 -3.27
CA VAL A 63 -14.26 14.05 -2.95
C VAL A 63 -13.04 14.62 -3.68
N LYS A 64 -11.94 14.78 -2.95
CA LYS A 64 -10.66 15.30 -3.44
C LYS A 64 -9.53 14.33 -3.10
N THR A 65 -8.54 14.25 -3.99
CA THR A 65 -7.26 13.60 -3.66
C THR A 65 -6.58 14.39 -2.54
N ILE A 66 -5.71 13.72 -1.76
CA ILE A 66 -4.98 14.38 -0.66
C ILE A 66 -4.19 15.60 -1.18
N TYR A 67 -3.54 15.46 -2.33
CA TYR A 67 -2.76 16.54 -2.93
C TYR A 67 -3.64 17.69 -3.42
N GLN A 68 -4.81 17.42 -3.99
CA GLN A 68 -5.73 18.49 -4.40
C GLN A 68 -6.27 19.24 -3.17
N ALA A 69 -6.61 18.52 -2.09
CA ALA A 69 -7.00 19.14 -0.84
C ALA A 69 -5.91 20.05 -0.26
N MET A 70 -4.63 19.70 -0.43
CA MET A 70 -3.52 20.59 -0.09
C MET A 70 -3.49 21.86 -0.95
N LYS A 71 -3.62 21.73 -2.27
CA LYS A 71 -3.61 22.90 -3.19
C LYS A 71 -4.76 23.87 -2.92
N ASP A 72 -5.88 23.33 -2.47
CA ASP A 72 -7.07 24.11 -2.11
C ASP A 72 -6.99 24.68 -0.68
N GLY A 73 -5.91 24.41 0.05
CA GLY A 73 -5.69 24.95 1.40
C GLY A 73 -6.41 24.19 2.53
N LEU A 74 -7.05 23.06 2.24
CA LEU A 74 -7.73 22.22 3.23
C LEU A 74 -6.74 21.40 4.09
N LEU A 75 -5.57 21.08 3.53
CA LEU A 75 -4.50 20.37 4.23
C LEU A 75 -3.20 21.16 4.22
N ARG A 76 -2.46 21.09 5.34
CA ARG A 76 -1.10 21.60 5.42
C ARG A 76 -0.13 20.65 4.72
N CYS A 77 0.94 21.20 4.14
CA CYS A 77 1.97 20.42 3.43
C CYS A 77 2.55 19.26 4.25
N GLY A 78 2.79 19.47 5.56
CA GLY A 78 3.21 18.41 6.47
C GLY A 78 2.23 17.24 6.48
N THR A 79 0.98 17.48 6.89
CA THR A 79 -0.09 16.47 6.93
C THR A 79 -0.31 15.75 5.59
N THR A 80 -0.24 16.50 4.48
CA THR A 80 -0.32 15.92 3.13
C THR A 80 0.76 14.88 2.87
N LEU A 81 2.01 15.21 3.21
CA LEU A 81 3.13 14.28 3.06
C LEU A 81 2.90 13.02 3.91
N GLU A 82 2.51 13.17 5.18
CA GLU A 82 2.32 12.02 6.07
C GLU A 82 1.23 11.06 5.57
N LEU A 83 0.11 11.61 5.07
CA LEU A 83 -0.98 10.81 4.51
C LEU A 83 -0.57 10.10 3.22
N LEU A 84 0.19 10.77 2.34
CA LEU A 84 0.68 10.17 1.11
C LEU A 84 1.75 9.10 1.37
N GLU A 85 2.63 9.30 2.37
CA GLU A 85 3.60 8.28 2.80
C GLU A 85 2.90 7.06 3.38
N ALA A 86 1.84 7.25 4.18
CA ALA A 86 1.03 6.16 4.70
C ALA A 86 0.36 5.37 3.57
N GLN A 87 -0.16 6.03 2.53
CA GLN A 87 -0.67 5.37 1.32
C GLN A 87 0.41 4.55 0.60
N ALA A 88 1.56 5.16 0.31
CA ALA A 88 2.67 4.50 -0.38
C ALA A 88 3.19 3.28 0.41
N ALA A 89 3.29 3.39 1.73
CA ALA A 89 3.78 2.31 2.60
C ALA A 89 2.74 1.20 2.87
N SER A 90 1.45 1.46 2.62
CA SER A 90 0.36 0.48 2.74
C SER A 90 -0.04 -0.17 1.42
N GLY A 91 0.67 0.14 0.34
CA GLY A 91 0.54 -0.57 -0.93
C GLY A 91 0.36 0.34 -2.12
N PHE A 92 -0.42 1.41 -2.03
CA PHE A 92 -0.80 2.20 -3.21
C PHE A 92 -1.05 3.66 -2.88
N VAL A 93 -0.71 4.55 -3.82
CA VAL A 93 -1.26 5.89 -3.87
C VAL A 93 -2.65 5.81 -4.49
N ILE A 94 -3.65 6.39 -3.83
CA ILE A 94 -5.05 6.24 -4.20
C ILE A 94 -5.55 7.48 -4.93
N ASP A 95 -6.24 7.26 -6.05
CA ASP A 95 -7.11 8.26 -6.67
C ASP A 95 -8.57 7.93 -6.32
N PRO A 96 -9.16 8.58 -5.29
CA PRO A 96 -10.52 8.30 -4.86
C PRO A 96 -11.58 8.78 -5.84
N VAL A 97 -11.23 9.65 -6.81
CA VAL A 97 -12.18 10.17 -7.80
C VAL A 97 -12.39 9.17 -8.94
N ASN A 98 -11.33 8.48 -9.33
CA ASN A 98 -11.35 7.50 -10.41
C ASN A 98 -11.31 6.03 -9.92
N ASP A 99 -11.32 5.81 -8.61
CA ASP A 99 -11.20 4.49 -7.95
C ASP A 99 -9.95 3.71 -8.41
N LEU A 100 -8.79 4.37 -8.36
CA LEU A 100 -7.52 3.79 -8.81
C LEU A 100 -6.53 3.58 -7.67
N PHE A 101 -5.82 2.46 -7.75
CA PHE A 101 -4.73 2.08 -6.87
C PHE A 101 -3.45 2.03 -7.71
N LEU A 102 -2.50 2.89 -7.39
CA LEU A 102 -1.35 3.15 -8.26
C LEU A 102 -0.04 3.01 -7.49
N THR A 103 1.00 2.58 -8.18
CA THR A 103 2.37 2.74 -7.69
C THR A 103 2.73 4.22 -7.59
N VAL A 104 3.76 4.56 -6.80
CA VAL A 104 4.22 5.95 -6.68
C VAL A 104 4.62 6.53 -8.04
N ALA A 105 5.26 5.73 -8.89
CA ALA A 105 5.65 6.14 -10.23
C ALA A 105 4.45 6.47 -11.13
N GLU A 106 3.41 5.62 -11.13
CA GLU A 106 2.19 5.84 -11.91
C GLU A 106 1.41 7.06 -11.41
N ALA A 107 1.28 7.21 -10.09
CA ALA A 107 0.63 8.35 -9.46
C ALA A 107 1.36 9.67 -9.76
N TYR A 108 2.70 9.66 -9.79
CA TYR A 108 3.49 10.81 -10.22
C TYR A 108 3.20 11.19 -11.68
N ASN A 109 3.17 10.20 -12.59
CA ASN A 109 2.87 10.42 -14.00
C ASN A 109 1.45 10.98 -14.22
N ARG A 110 0.51 10.60 -13.36
CA ARG A 110 -0.87 11.11 -13.33
C ARG A 110 -1.03 12.41 -12.53
N ARG A 111 0.05 12.97 -11.98
CA ARG A 111 0.06 14.22 -11.19
C ARG A 111 -0.81 14.17 -9.94
N LEU A 112 -0.95 13.00 -9.33
CA LEU A 112 -1.66 12.85 -8.04
C LEU A 112 -0.88 13.45 -6.86
N PHE A 113 0.40 13.76 -7.06
CA PHE A 113 1.23 14.55 -6.16
C PHE A 113 2.33 15.27 -6.95
N GLY A 114 2.98 16.25 -6.32
CA GLY A 114 4.02 17.08 -6.94
C GLY A 114 5.45 16.55 -6.76
N PRO A 115 6.42 17.09 -7.53
CA PRO A 115 7.83 16.69 -7.43
C PRO A 115 8.42 16.83 -6.02
N GLU A 116 7.89 17.75 -5.20
CA GLU A 116 8.28 17.98 -3.80
C GLU A 116 8.11 16.76 -2.89
N PHE A 117 7.27 15.79 -3.27
CA PHE A 117 7.03 14.57 -2.50
C PHE A 117 7.62 13.31 -3.13
N LYS A 118 8.04 13.37 -4.40
CA LYS A 118 8.38 12.17 -5.19
C LYS A 118 9.40 11.26 -4.51
N ASP A 119 10.56 11.80 -4.12
CA ASP A 119 11.63 10.98 -3.56
C ASP A 119 11.27 10.41 -2.18
N LYS A 120 10.47 11.16 -1.41
CA LYS A 120 9.98 10.71 -0.10
C LYS A 120 8.97 9.58 -0.24
N LEU A 121 8.03 9.70 -1.18
CA LEU A 121 7.06 8.64 -1.46
C LEU A 121 7.73 7.39 -2.05
N LEU A 122 8.73 7.54 -2.92
CA LEU A 122 9.53 6.41 -3.39
C LEU A 122 10.30 5.73 -2.24
N SER A 123 10.71 6.50 -1.23
CA SER A 123 11.32 5.93 -0.02
C SER A 123 10.31 5.19 0.85
N ALA A 124 9.08 5.72 0.99
CA ALA A 124 8.00 5.08 1.73
C ALA A 124 7.47 3.81 1.04
N GLU A 125 7.40 3.79 -0.29
CA GLU A 125 6.99 2.60 -1.07
C GLU A 125 7.91 1.39 -0.87
N LYS A 126 9.16 1.61 -0.42
CA LYS A 126 10.07 0.52 -0.03
C LYS A 126 9.56 -0.26 1.18
N ALA A 127 8.64 0.27 1.97
CA ALA A 127 7.94 -0.52 2.98
C ALA A 127 7.09 -1.65 2.39
N VAL A 128 6.80 -1.59 1.08
CA VAL A 128 6.05 -2.60 0.32
C VAL A 128 6.98 -3.42 -0.59
N THR A 129 7.97 -2.80 -1.23
CA THR A 129 8.89 -3.49 -2.16
C THR A 129 10.15 -4.02 -1.48
N GLY A 130 10.33 -3.70 -0.21
CA GLY A 130 11.50 -4.01 0.61
C GLY A 130 12.69 -3.05 0.42
N TYR A 131 13.62 -3.12 1.37
CA TYR A 131 14.83 -2.30 1.44
C TYR A 131 16.04 -3.13 1.02
N LYS A 132 16.79 -2.65 0.01
CA LYS A 132 18.04 -3.31 -0.41
C LYS A 132 19.16 -3.02 0.59
N MET A 133 19.78 -4.07 1.10
CA MET A 133 20.93 -3.98 1.99
C MET A 133 22.18 -3.50 1.23
N PRO A 134 22.90 -2.47 1.73
CA PRO A 134 24.10 -1.96 1.08
C PRO A 134 25.15 -3.07 0.85
N GLY A 135 25.67 -3.16 -0.38
CA GLY A 135 26.69 -4.14 -0.75
C GLY A 135 26.19 -5.57 -0.95
N THR A 136 24.87 -5.79 -0.98
CA THR A 136 24.27 -7.11 -1.23
C THR A 136 23.04 -6.99 -2.15
N ASP A 137 22.55 -8.11 -2.66
CA ASP A 137 21.24 -8.19 -3.34
C ASP A 137 20.11 -8.61 -2.39
N THR A 138 20.38 -8.64 -1.08
CA THR A 138 19.37 -8.98 -0.08
C THR A 138 18.38 -7.82 0.10
N ILE A 139 17.10 -8.16 -0.02
CA ILE A 139 15.97 -7.28 0.31
C ILE A 139 15.49 -7.65 1.70
N ILE A 140 15.26 -6.64 2.55
CA ILE A 140 14.78 -6.80 3.92
C ILE A 140 13.48 -6.02 4.13
N SER A 141 12.69 -6.45 5.12
CA SER A 141 11.42 -5.80 5.46
C SER A 141 11.63 -4.43 6.12
N LEU A 142 10.56 -3.64 6.22
CA LEU A 142 10.59 -2.35 6.95
C LEU A 142 11.07 -2.51 8.39
N PHE A 143 10.58 -3.53 9.10
CA PHE A 143 10.97 -3.77 10.49
C PHE A 143 12.48 -4.04 10.61
N GLN A 144 13.02 -4.91 9.76
CA GLN A 144 14.45 -5.20 9.73
C GLN A 144 15.29 -3.97 9.33
N ALA A 145 14.77 -3.14 8.43
CA ALA A 145 15.43 -1.90 8.03
C ALA A 145 15.50 -0.88 9.19
N ILE A 146 14.48 -0.83 10.05
CA ILE A 146 14.48 -0.05 11.29
C ILE A 146 15.52 -0.61 12.27
N GLU A 147 15.54 -1.92 12.52
CA GLU A 147 16.50 -2.55 13.43
C GLU A 147 17.97 -2.34 13.01
N LYS A 148 18.22 -2.29 11.70
CA LYS A 148 19.55 -2.07 11.12
C LYS A 148 19.90 -0.59 10.92
N GLY A 149 19.01 0.34 11.29
CA GLY A 149 19.24 1.78 11.16
C GLY A 149 19.25 2.31 9.73
N LEU A 150 18.71 1.57 8.76
CA LEU A 150 18.53 2.06 7.38
C LEU A 150 17.34 3.04 7.26
N VAL A 151 16.39 2.94 8.18
CA VAL A 151 15.22 3.82 8.29
C VAL A 151 15.22 4.44 9.68
N GLU A 152 14.99 5.76 9.75
CA GLU A 152 14.85 6.47 11.02
C GLU A 152 13.67 5.88 11.81
N LYS A 153 13.87 5.63 13.10
CA LYS A 153 12.96 4.83 13.92
C LYS A 153 11.57 5.45 14.03
N GLY A 154 11.47 6.76 14.26
CA GLY A 154 10.19 7.47 14.38
C GLY A 154 9.38 7.43 13.07
N HIS A 155 10.04 7.69 11.95
CA HIS A 155 9.45 7.56 10.62
C HIS A 155 9.01 6.12 10.33
N GLY A 156 9.88 5.14 10.58
CA GLY A 156 9.58 3.73 10.34
C GLY A 156 8.41 3.18 11.17
N ILE A 157 8.32 3.56 12.46
CA ILE A 157 7.18 3.17 13.31
C ILE A 157 5.86 3.66 12.73
N ARG A 158 5.80 4.90 12.24
CA ARG A 158 4.57 5.44 11.64
C ARG A 158 4.15 4.68 10.38
N LEU A 159 5.11 4.24 9.57
CA LEU A 159 4.81 3.42 8.40
C LEU A 159 4.28 2.03 8.80
N LEU A 160 4.82 1.42 9.87
CA LEU A 160 4.30 0.17 10.44
C LEU A 160 2.87 0.33 10.98
N GLU A 161 2.60 1.42 11.69
CA GLU A 161 1.25 1.73 12.19
C GLU A 161 0.24 1.87 11.05
N ALA A 162 0.65 2.52 9.94
CA ALA A 162 -0.18 2.63 8.74
C ALA A 162 -0.48 1.25 8.12
N GLN A 163 0.51 0.36 8.02
CA GLN A 163 0.31 -1.01 7.54
C GLN A 163 -0.65 -1.81 8.42
N ILE A 164 -0.44 -1.79 9.75
CA ILE A 164 -1.31 -2.47 10.72
C ILE A 164 -2.75 -1.98 10.61
N ALA A 165 -2.96 -0.67 10.50
CA ALA A 165 -4.28 -0.08 10.37
C ALA A 165 -4.96 -0.35 9.01
N SER A 166 -4.20 -0.81 8.01
CA SER A 166 -4.66 -1.00 6.62
C SER A 166 -4.70 -2.45 6.13
N GLY A 167 -4.55 -3.43 7.04
CA GLY A 167 -4.70 -4.85 6.73
C GLY A 167 -3.71 -5.76 7.46
N GLY A 168 -2.60 -5.21 7.96
CA GLY A 168 -1.56 -5.95 8.65
C GLY A 168 -0.16 -5.61 8.12
N ILE A 169 0.85 -6.23 8.73
CA ILE A 169 2.24 -6.07 8.29
C ILE A 169 2.43 -6.67 6.89
N ILE A 170 3.13 -5.94 6.04
CA ILE A 170 3.47 -6.39 4.69
C ILE A 170 4.78 -7.19 4.74
N ASP A 171 4.78 -8.34 4.08
CA ASP A 171 5.93 -9.24 3.89
C ASP A 171 6.77 -8.84 2.67
#